data_AF-A0A0S8F624-F1
#
_entry.id   AF-A0A0S8F624-F1
#
_cell.length_a   1.000
_cell.length_b   1.000
_cell.length_c   1.000
_cell.angle_alpha   90.00
_cell.angle_beta   90.00
_cell.angle_gamma   90.00
#
_symmetry.space_group_name_H-M   'P 1'
#
loop_
_entity.id
_entity.type
_entity.pdbx_description
1 polymer ?
#
loop_
_entity_poly.entity_id
_entity_poly.type
_entity_poly.pdbx_seq_one_letter_code
_entity_poly.pdbx_strand_id
1 'polypeptide(L)'
;MSPSAESNHEFVSVAEVEIDAVQPSRSGFILGGRGRDRAEYRLEMELEMPVDQRTRAVLGELLAQSDWRILRRAPQPFGANRPRTRRKSAT
;
A
#
# COMPACT_ATOMS: atom_id res chain seq x y z
N MET A 1 -1.37 31.41 5.77
CA MET A 1 -2.15 30.23 5.39
C MET A 1 -1.47 29.03 6.00
N SER A 2 -2.04 28.49 7.08
CA SER A 2 -1.55 27.24 7.68
C SER A 2 -2.22 26.09 6.93
N PRO A 3 -1.48 25.09 6.42
CA PRO A 3 -2.12 23.90 5.87
C PRO A 3 -2.79 23.18 7.04
N SER A 4 -4.11 23.06 6.95
CA SER A 4 -4.90 22.23 7.84
C SER A 4 -4.29 20.83 7.85
N ALA A 5 -3.66 20.46 8.96
CA ALA A 5 -3.33 19.09 9.25
C ALA A 5 -4.65 18.35 9.50
N GLU A 6 -5.33 17.99 8.42
CA GLU A 6 -6.30 16.90 8.48
C GLU A 6 -5.50 15.65 8.85
N SER A 7 -5.51 15.36 10.14
CA SER A 7 -4.99 14.12 10.71
C SER A 7 -5.87 12.96 10.25
N ASN A 8 -5.78 12.59 8.98
CA ASN A 8 -6.28 11.31 8.50
C ASN A 8 -5.13 10.29 8.57
N HIS A 9 -4.67 9.96 9.79
CA HIS A 9 -3.70 8.88 10.05
C HIS A 9 -4.32 7.48 9.81
N GLU A 10 -5.27 7.35 8.87
CA GLU A 10 -5.90 6.08 8.55
C GLU A 10 -4.91 5.13 7.89
N PHE A 11 -3.99 5.65 7.07
CA PHE A 11 -2.98 4.86 6.38
C PHE A 11 -1.56 5.25 6.79
N VAL A 12 -0.70 4.25 7.00
CA VAL A 12 0.72 4.38 7.27
C VAL A 12 1.51 3.80 6.10
N SER A 13 2.58 4.49 5.71
CA SER A 13 3.49 3.99 4.68
C SER A 13 4.15 2.69 5.13
N VAL A 14 4.13 1.69 4.25
CA VAL A 14 4.80 0.40 4.44
C VAL A 14 6.09 0.37 3.65
N ALA A 15 6.04 0.78 2.38
CA ALA A 15 7.17 0.75 1.48
C ALA A 15 7.02 1.77 0.37
N GLU A 16 8.17 2.24 -0.11
CA GLU A 16 8.31 2.94 -1.38
C GLU A 16 9.27 2.14 -2.24
N VAL A 17 8.80 1.69 -3.39
CA VAL A 17 9.44 0.67 -4.23
C VAL A 17 9.68 1.28 -5.60
N GLU A 18 10.95 1.31 -6.00
CA GLU A 18 11.36 1.58 -7.38
C GLU A 18 11.23 0.28 -8.17
N ILE A 19 10.53 0.33 -9.31
CA ILE A 19 10.28 -0.84 -10.15
C ILE A 19 11.48 -1.06 -11.07
N ASP A 20 12.09 -2.23 -10.98
CA ASP A 20 13.25 -2.62 -11.80
C ASP A 20 12.96 -3.79 -12.75
N ALA A 21 11.81 -4.46 -12.58
CA ALA A 21 11.38 -5.56 -13.42
C ALA A 21 9.87 -5.57 -13.62
N VAL A 22 9.45 -5.71 -14.88
CA VAL A 22 8.04 -5.94 -15.25
C VAL A 22 7.96 -7.13 -16.18
N GLN A 23 7.16 -8.12 -15.80
CA GLN A 23 6.99 -9.35 -16.57
C GLN A 23 5.51 -9.53 -16.91
N PRO A 24 5.13 -9.64 -18.19
CA PRO A 24 3.77 -9.98 -18.55
C PRO A 24 3.43 -11.39 -18.06
N SER A 25 2.27 -11.54 -17.44
CA SER A 25 1.71 -12.83 -17.03
C SER A 25 0.53 -13.21 -17.94
N ARG A 26 -0.11 -14.35 -17.68
CA ARG A 26 -1.30 -14.76 -18.46
C ARG A 26 -2.43 -13.74 -18.29
N SER A 27 -2.73 -13.34 -17.06
CA SER A 27 -3.84 -12.44 -16.69
C SER A 27 -3.42 -10.99 -16.46
N GLY A 28 -2.14 -10.64 -16.50
CA GLY A 28 -1.72 -9.27 -16.22
C GLY A 28 -0.20 -9.11 -16.19
N PHE A 29 0.36 -8.66 -15.07
CA PHE A 29 1.78 -8.37 -14.92
C PHE A 29 2.29 -8.74 -13.53
N ILE A 30 3.53 -9.17 -13.47
CA ILE A 30 4.31 -9.31 -12.24
C ILE A 30 5.34 -8.20 -12.23
N LEU A 31 5.39 -7.44 -11.15
CA LEU A 31 6.34 -6.36 -10.97
C LEU A 31 7.26 -6.67 -9.80
N GLY A 32 8.54 -6.44 -10.02
CA GLY A 32 9.61 -6.56 -9.05
C GLY A 32 10.26 -5.21 -8.80
N GLY A 33 10.77 -5.04 -7.59
CA GLY A 33 11.53 -3.86 -7.22
C GLY A 33 12.14 -3.96 -5.84
N ARG A 34 13.03 -3.02 -5.54
CA ARG A 34 13.65 -2.90 -4.21
C ARG A 34 13.05 -1.70 -3.48
N GLY A 35 12.61 -1.94 -2.25
CA GLY A 35 12.10 -0.91 -1.36
C GLY A 35 13.22 -0.06 -0.76
N ARG A 36 12.89 1.16 -0.31
CA ARG A 36 13.82 2.01 0.47
C ARG A 36 14.25 1.38 1.80
N ASP A 37 13.46 0.45 2.32
CA ASP A 37 13.77 -0.39 3.48
C ASP A 37 14.74 -1.54 3.15
N ARG A 38 15.22 -1.61 1.90
CA ARG A 38 16.10 -2.63 1.34
C ARG A 38 15.47 -4.02 1.20
N ALA A 39 14.16 -4.15 1.41
CA ALA A 39 13.45 -5.39 1.12
C ALA A 39 13.19 -5.51 -0.39
N GLU A 40 13.10 -6.74 -0.87
CA GLU A 40 12.65 -7.05 -2.22
C GLU A 40 11.13 -7.20 -2.22
N TYR A 41 10.47 -6.57 -3.19
CA TYR A 41 9.02 -6.58 -3.34
C TYR A 41 8.64 -7.25 -4.66
N ARG A 42 7.58 -8.03 -4.60
CA ARG A 42 6.88 -8.56 -5.76
C ARG A 42 5.40 -8.22 -5.64
N LEU A 43 4.84 -7.58 -6.66
CA LEU A 43 3.40 -7.42 -6.80
C LEU A 43 2.92 -8.19 -8.03
N GLU A 44 1.78 -8.82 -7.88
CA GLU A 44 1.07 -9.45 -8.98
C GLU A 44 -0.19 -8.62 -9.26
N MET A 45 -0.27 -8.10 -10.48
CA MET A 45 -1.42 -7.35 -10.96
C MET A 45 -2.19 -8.20 -11.96
N GLU A 46 -3.46 -8.42 -11.70
CA GLU A 46 -4.37 -9.11 -12.61
C GLU A 46 -5.29 -8.11 -13.30
N LEU A 47 -5.51 -8.31 -14.60
CA LEU A 47 -6.43 -7.53 -15.41
C LEU A 47 -7.63 -8.40 -15.72
N GLU A 48 -8.81 -7.97 -15.28
CA GLU A 48 -10.05 -8.72 -15.49
C GLU A 48 -10.49 -8.72 -16.96
N MET A 49 -10.11 -7.69 -17.70
CA MET A 49 -10.44 -7.57 -19.13
C MET A 49 -9.31 -8.11 -20.01
N PRO A 50 -9.63 -8.80 -21.12
CA PRO A 50 -8.63 -9.20 -22.08
C PRO A 50 -7.98 -7.96 -22.72
N VAL A 51 -6.65 -8.00 -22.82
CA VAL A 51 -5.85 -6.92 -23.38
C VAL A 51 -5.09 -7.43 -24.60
N ASP A 52 -5.18 -6.73 -25.72
CA ASP A 52 -4.43 -7.09 -26.91
C ASP A 52 -2.91 -6.91 -26.71
N GLN A 53 -2.12 -7.47 -27.62
CA GLN A 53 -0.66 -7.46 -27.51
C GLN A 53 -0.09 -6.04 -27.49
N ARG A 54 -0.67 -5.11 -28.27
CA ARG A 54 -0.17 -3.73 -28.37
C ARG A 54 -0.39 -2.99 -27.07
N THR A 55 -1.59 -3.09 -26.51
CA THR A 55 -1.97 -2.47 -25.25
C THR A 55 -1.16 -3.08 -24.10
N ARG A 56 -0.94 -4.39 -24.12
CA ARG A 56 -0.07 -5.06 -23.15
C ARG A 56 1.37 -4.54 -23.19
N ALA A 57 1.93 -4.29 -24.38
CA ALA A 57 3.27 -3.70 -24.50
C ALA A 57 3.31 -2.29 -23.91
N VAL A 58 2.34 -1.43 -24.24
CA VAL A 58 2.24 -0.07 -23.70
C VAL A 58 2.11 -0.07 -22.18
N LEU A 59 1.24 -0.93 -21.63
CA LEU A 59 1.09 -1.06 -20.18
C LEU A 59 2.38 -1.54 -19.51
N GLY A 60 3.10 -2.50 -20.11
CA GLY A 60 4.38 -2.96 -19.58
C GLY A 60 5.41 -1.84 -19.46
N GLU A 61 5.55 -1.01 -20.50
CA GLU A 61 6.45 0.14 -20.49
C GLU A 61 6.06 1.20 -19.45
N LEU A 62 4.76 1.50 -19.34
CA LEU A 62 4.26 2.44 -18.33
C LEU A 62 4.54 1.95 -16.91
N LEU A 63 4.33 0.66 -16.65
CA LEU A 63 4.57 0.03 -15.36
C LEU A 63 6.08 0.02 -15.01
N ALA A 64 6.94 -0.20 -16.00
CA ALA A 64 8.40 -0.23 -15.80
C ALA A 64 8.99 1.15 -15.45
N GLN A 65 8.28 2.23 -15.75
CA GLN A 65 8.68 3.61 -15.47
C GLN A 65 7.88 4.21 -14.30
N SER A 66 7.27 3.37 -13.46
CA SER A 66 6.43 3.79 -12.36
C SER A 66 7.08 3.57 -10.99
N ASP A 67 6.79 4.47 -10.05
CA ASP A 67 7.16 4.33 -8.64
C ASP A 67 5.95 3.92 -7.81
N TRP A 68 6.15 2.97 -6.90
CA TRP A 68 5.06 2.43 -6.11
C TRP A 68 5.16 2.81 -4.64
N ARG A 69 4.02 3.23 -4.09
CA ARG A 69 3.85 3.53 -2.67
C ARG A 69 2.86 2.56 -2.06
N ILE A 70 3.36 1.68 -1.21
CA ILE A 70 2.54 0.71 -0.49
C ILE A 70 2.13 1.33 0.84
N LEU A 71 0.84 1.56 1.00
CA LEU A 71 0.25 2.09 2.24
C LEU A 71 -0.62 1.00 2.88
N ARG A 72 -0.60 0.88 4.20
CA ARG A 72 -1.51 0.01 4.96
C ARG A 72 -2.35 0.83 5.90
N ARG A 73 -3.56 0.37 6.18
CA ARG A 73 -4.37 0.97 7.24
C ARG A 73 -3.68 0.73 8.60
N ALA A 74 -3.54 1.76 9.43
CA ALA A 74 -3.05 1.59 10.79
C ALA A 74 -4.04 0.68 11.54
N PRO A 75 -3.59 -0.39 12.23
CA PRO A 75 -4.50 -1.17 13.06
C PRO A 75 -5.11 -0.22 14.09
N GLN A 76 -6.45 -0.07 14.07
CA GLN A 76 -7.15 0.64 15.14
C GLN A 76 -6.72 0.01 16.47
N PRO A 77 -6.38 0.78 17.51
CA PRO A 77 -6.08 0.20 18.79
C PRO A 77 -7.32 -0.56 19.27
N PHE A 78 -7.22 -1.89 19.32
CA PHE A 78 -8.23 -2.75 19.93
C PHE A 78 -8.40 -2.32 21.39
N GLY A 79 -9.54 -1.70 21.71
CA GLY A 79 -10.02 -1.48 23.06
C GLY A 79 -9.20 -0.50 23.91
N ALA A 80 -9.64 0.76 23.96
CA ALA A 80 -9.39 1.58 25.13
C ALA A 80 -10.07 0.90 26.34
N ASN A 81 -9.32 0.03 27.01
CA ASN A 81 -9.73 -0.62 28.24
C ASN A 81 -9.80 0.47 29.31
N ARG A 82 -10.92 1.20 29.34
CA ARG A 82 -11.18 2.28 30.30
C ARG A 82 -11.19 1.62 31.68
N PRO A 83 -10.24 1.91 32.58
CA PRO A 83 -10.34 1.40 33.93
C PRO A 83 -11.62 1.97 34.54
N ARG A 84 -12.58 1.10 34.88
CA ARG A 84 -13.73 1.47 35.70
C ARG A 84 -13.18 1.98 37.03
N THR A 85 -13.14 3.30 37.20
CA THR A 85 -12.98 3.91 38.52
C THR A 85 -14.11 3.42 39.41
N ARG A 86 -13.80 2.43 40.23
CA ARG A 86 -14.65 1.94 41.30
C ARG A 86 -14.68 3.05 42.36
N ARG A 87 -15.68 3.92 42.29
CA ARG A 87 -16.03 4.83 43.39
C ARG A 87 -16.19 3.97 44.65
N LYS A 88 -15.23 4.05 45.56
CA LYS A 88 -15.38 3.55 46.92
C LYS A 88 -16.39 4.47 47.60
N SER A 89 -17.51 3.90 48.00
CA SER A 89 -18.37 4.43 49.04
C SER A 89 -17.57 4.41 50.37
N ALA A 90 -17.45 5.56 51.00
CA ALA A 90 -17.14 5.74 52.42
C ALA A 90 -18.18 6.75 52.91
N THR A 91 -19.21 6.25 53.60
CA THR A 91 -19.42 6.35 55.07
C THR A 91 -20.15 7.63 55.42
#